data_AF-A0A4R2U5G6-F1
#
_entry.id   AF-A0A4R2U5G6-F1
#
_cell.length_a   1.000
_cell.length_b   1.000
_cell.length_c   1.000
_cell.angle_alpha   90.00
_cell.angle_beta   90.00
_cell.angle_gamma   90.00
#
_symmetry.space_group_name_H-M   'P 1'
#
loop_
_entity.id
_entity.type
_entity.pdbx_description
1 polymer ?
#
loop_
_entity_poly.entity_id
_entity_poly.type
_entity_poly.pdbx_seq_one_letter_code
_entity_poly.pdbx_strand_id
1 'polypeptide(L)' 'MMSDGEYVYDEATGEWVKGGGAVVADTETVTVRDSVDNVLADGDQVTLIKDLTVKGAGQTLKRGTLIKDEGPSVSHPTLR' A
#
# COMPACT_ATOMS: atom_id res chain seq x y z
N MET A 1 -24.88 -22.27 9.99
CA MET A 1 -24.52 -22.00 11.41
C MET A 1 -23.13 -21.42 11.39
N MET A 2 -22.99 -20.12 11.68
CA MET A 2 -21.71 -19.43 11.71
C MET A 2 -20.96 -19.85 12.98
N SER A 3 -19.72 -20.32 12.86
CA SER A 3 -18.87 -20.62 14.01
C SER A 3 -18.41 -19.28 14.60
N ASP A 4 -19.11 -18.81 15.63
CA ASP A 4 -18.68 -17.67 16.44
C ASP A 4 -17.28 -17.96 16.99
N GLY A 5 -16.31 -17.14 16.60
CA GLY A 5 -14.90 -17.41 16.85
C GLY A 5 -14.60 -17.55 18.34
N GLU A 6 -13.80 -18.56 18.67
CA GLU A 6 -13.29 -18.84 20.02
C GLU A 6 -12.58 -17.60 20.57
N TYR A 7 -12.92 -17.14 21.78
CA TYR A 7 -12.20 -16.08 22.49
C TYR A 7 -11.46 -16.68 23.70
N VAL A 8 -10.18 -16.38 23.82
CA VAL A 8 -9.29 -16.81 24.90
C VAL A 8 -9.04 -15.60 25.81
N TYR A 9 -9.18 -15.78 27.12
CA TYR A 9 -8.88 -14.74 28.10
C TYR A 9 -7.37 -14.71 28.38
N ASP A 10 -6.75 -13.54 28.22
CA ASP A 10 -5.36 -13.31 28.57
C ASP A 10 -5.27 -12.80 30.02
N GLU A 11 -4.75 -13.64 30.91
CA GLU A 11 -4.62 -13.33 32.34
C GLU A 11 -3.48 -12.34 32.66
N ALA A 12 -2.59 -12.04 31.72
CA ALA A 12 -1.51 -11.07 31.91
C ALA A 12 -1.99 -9.63 31.67
N THR A 13 -2.91 -9.43 30.71
CA THR A 13 -3.49 -8.11 30.39
C THR A 13 -4.90 -7.93 30.92
N GLY A 14 -5.62 -9.01 31.24
CA GLY A 14 -6.99 -8.99 31.71
C GLY A 14 -8.04 -8.81 30.61
N GLU A 15 -7.71 -9.14 29.35
CA GLU A 15 -8.58 -8.92 28.19
C GLU A 15 -8.92 -10.22 27.44
N TRP A 16 -10.08 -10.26 26.79
CA TRP A 16 -10.51 -11.38 25.94
C TRP A 16 -10.00 -11.20 24.50
N VAL A 17 -9.09 -12.06 24.05
CA VAL A 17 -8.52 -12.06 22.69
C VAL A 17 -9.14 -13.15 21.83
N LYS A 18 -9.33 -12.91 20.52
CA LYS A 18 -9.89 -13.94 19.63
C LYS A 18 -8.86 -15.05 19.40
N GLY A 19 -9.16 -16.25 19.89
CA GLY A 19 -8.34 -17.46 19.86
C GLY A 19 -8.22 -18.01 18.45
N GLY A 20 -7.24 -17.53 17.72
CA GLY A 20 -6.92 -18.03 16.38
C GLY A 20 -5.82 -17.18 15.79
N GLY A 21 -4.58 -17.54 16.16
CA GLY A 21 -3.30 -17.08 15.60
C GLY A 21 -3.31 -15.72 14.96
N ALA A 22 -2.68 -14.74 15.62
CA ALA A 22 -2.36 -13.45 15.03
C ALA A 22 -1.80 -13.62 13.61
N VAL A 23 -2.67 -13.48 12.62
CA VAL A 23 -2.26 -12.97 11.32
C VAL A 23 -1.83 -11.55 11.64
N VAL A 24 -0.54 -11.40 11.92
CA VAL A 24 0.15 -10.17 11.60
C VAL A 24 -0.19 -9.98 10.12
N ALA A 25 -1.17 -9.13 9.85
CA ALA A 25 -1.29 -8.54 8.55
C ALA A 25 0.01 -7.75 8.44
N ASP A 26 1.02 -8.39 7.88
CA ASP A 26 2.15 -7.69 7.29
C ASP A 26 1.51 -6.90 6.15
N THR A 27 0.89 -5.79 6.50
CA THR A 27 0.65 -4.71 5.57
C THR A 27 2.06 -4.24 5.23
N GLU A 28 2.68 -4.92 4.26
CA GLU A 28 3.91 -4.51 3.59
C GLU A 28 3.64 -3.11 3.07
N THR A 29 3.85 -2.12 3.93
CA THR A 29 3.75 -0.71 3.60
C THR A 29 4.98 -0.43 2.76
N VAL A 30 4.84 -0.67 1.45
CA VAL A 30 5.88 -0.38 0.46
C VAL A 30 6.23 1.09 0.62
N THR A 31 7.36 1.35 1.27
CA THR A 31 7.84 2.70 1.49
C THR A 31 8.47 3.18 0.19
N VAL A 32 7.73 3.99 -0.57
CA VAL A 32 8.22 4.58 -1.81
C VAL A 32 9.09 5.79 -1.47
N ARG A 33 10.27 5.86 -2.07
CA ARG A 33 11.22 6.98 -1.89
C ARG A 33 11.63 7.58 -3.22
N ASP A 34 11.97 8.87 -3.19
CA ASP A 34 12.56 9.56 -4.35
C ASP A 34 14.07 9.26 -4.51
N SER A 35 14.68 9.84 -5.55
CA SER A 35 16.12 9.67 -5.83
C SER A 35 17.06 10.38 -4.83
N VAL A 36 16.51 11.17 -3.89
CA VAL A 36 17.22 11.87 -2.81
C VAL A 36 16.89 11.26 -1.45
N ASP A 37 16.23 10.10 -1.43
CA ASP A 37 15.82 9.33 -0.25
C ASP A 37 14.69 9.95 0.59
N ASN A 38 13.91 10.88 0.04
CA ASN A 38 12.70 11.38 0.70
C ASN A 38 11.57 10.35 0.58
N VAL A 39 10.85 10.10 1.69
CA VAL A 39 9.65 9.26 1.69
C VAL A 39 8.50 10.01 1.04
N LEU A 40 7.83 9.35 0.09
CA LEU A 40 6.71 9.91 -0.65
C LEU A 40 5.39 9.38 -0.07
N ALA A 41 4.41 10.27 0.04
CA ALA A 41 3.04 9.93 0.42
C ALA A 41 2.11 9.91 -0.79
N ASP A 42 0.95 9.27 -0.65
CA ASP A 42 -0.10 9.32 -1.68
C ASP A 42 -0.48 10.76 -2.01
N GLY A 43 -0.53 11.08 -3.30
CA GLY A 43 -0.84 12.43 -3.79
C GLY A 43 0.35 13.39 -3.89
N ASP A 44 1.56 12.95 -3.52
CA ASP A 44 2.78 13.71 -3.80
C ASP A 44 3.07 13.76 -5.31
N GLN A 45 3.78 14.82 -5.70
CA GLN A 45 4.18 15.04 -7.09
C GLN A 45 5.69 14.87 -7.22
N VAL A 46 6.11 14.03 -8.18
CA VAL A 46 7.52 13.76 -8.45
C VAL A 46 7.90 14.20 -9.85
N THR A 47 9.16 14.59 -10.03
CA THR A 47 9.69 15.00 -11.34
C THR A 47 10.79 14.06 -11.79
N LEU A 48 10.75 13.68 -13.07
CA LEU A 48 11.79 12.87 -13.69
C LEU A 48 13.13 13.59 -13.72
N ILE A 49 14.14 13.00 -13.08
CA ILE A 49 15.53 13.52 -13.10
C ILE A 49 16.32 13.05 -14.33
N LYS A 50 15.83 12.03 -15.05
CA LYS A 50 16.46 11.39 -16.21
C LYS A 50 15.40 11.00 -17.24
N ASP A 51 15.83 10.82 -18.48
CA ASP A 51 14.97 10.27 -19.54
C ASP A 51 14.73 8.78 -19.28
N LEU A 52 13.47 8.34 -19.41
CA LEU A 52 13.03 6.97 -19.14
C LEU A 52 12.17 6.45 -20.29
N THR A 53 12.64 5.40 -20.96
CA THR A 53 11.85 4.71 -21.99
C THR A 53 10.89 3.73 -21.33
N VAL A 54 9.58 3.95 -21.53
CA VAL A 54 8.54 3.11 -20.92
C VAL A 54 8.33 1.88 -21.80
N LYS A 55 8.59 0.70 -21.23
CA LYS A 55 8.32 -0.56 -21.91
C LYS A 55 6.81 -0.72 -22.12
N GLY A 56 6.40 -1.16 -23.31
CA GLY A 56 4.99 -1.39 -23.66
C GLY A 56 4.22 -0.16 -24.16
N ALA A 57 4.60 1.05 -23.75
CA ALA A 57 3.96 2.29 -24.24
C ALA A 57 4.62 2.85 -25.51
N GLY A 58 5.85 2.43 -25.82
CA GLY A 58 6.60 2.94 -26.99
C GLY A 58 7.02 4.41 -26.89
N GLN A 59 6.78 5.06 -25.74
CA GLN A 59 7.14 6.45 -25.49
C GLN A 59 8.33 6.56 -24.54
N THR A 60 9.11 7.62 -24.72
CA THR A 60 10.15 8.01 -23.77
C THR A 60 9.66 9.22 -22.98
N LEU A 61 9.60 9.08 -21.67
CA LEU A 61 9.36 10.18 -20.73
C LEU A 61 10.65 10.98 -20.60
N LYS A 62 10.56 12.30 -20.77
CA LYS A 62 11.71 13.18 -20.70
C LYS A 62 11.97 13.64 -19.28
N ARG A 63 13.23 13.93 -18.98
CA ARG A 63 13.59 14.68 -17.77
C ARG A 63 12.74 15.95 -17.67
N GLY A 64 12.27 16.24 -16.46
CA GLY A 64 11.40 17.39 -16.18
C GLY A 64 9.91 17.10 -16.30
N THR A 65 9.50 15.91 -16.75
CA THR A 65 8.10 15.51 -16.71
C THR A 65 7.65 15.34 -15.25
N LEU A 66 6.57 16.04 -14.90
CA LEU A 66 5.87 15.93 -13.62
C LEU A 66 4.95 14.71 -13.66
N ILE A 67 5.07 13.85 -12.66
CA ILE A 67 4.21 12.69 -12.44
C ILE A 67 3.44 12.94 -11.15
N LYS A 68 2.13 12.75 -11.22
CA LYS A 68 1.23 12.77 -10.06
C LYS A 68 0.95 11.34 -9.67
N ASP A 69 1.11 11.05 -8.39
CA ASP A 69 0.61 9.80 -7.84
C ASP A 69 -0.90 9.93 -7.62
N GLU A 70 -1.67 9.25 -8.45
CA GLU A 70 -3.07 8.98 -8.15
C GLU A 70 -3.01 7.69 -7.32
N GLY A 71 -3.04 7.79 -5.99
CA GLY A 71 -2.88 6.66 -5.05
C GLY A 71 -3.76 5.46 -5.41
N PRO A 72 -3.57 4.28 -4.78
CA PRO A 72 -4.11 3.02 -5.27
C PRO A 72 -5.60 3.16 -5.59
N SER A 73 -5.93 3.12 -6.89
CA SER A 73 -7.30 3.14 -7.37
C SER A 73 -7.95 1.87 -6.85
N VAL A 74 -8.56 1.93 -5.67
CA VAL A 74 -9.44 0.88 -5.15
C VAL A 74 -10.72 0.95 -5.96
N SER A 75 -10.62 0.51 -7.21
CA SER A 75 -11.77 0.18 -8.05
C SER A 75 -12.38 -1.08 -7.46
N HIS A 76 -13.14 -0.90 -6.39
CA HIS A 76 -14.05 -1.92 -5.90
C HIS A 76 -14.93 -2.34 -7.09
N PRO A 77 -14.97 -3.61 -7.49
CA PRO A 77 -15.95 -4.05 -8.47
C PRO A 77 -17.32 -3.91 -7.80
N THR A 78 -18.05 -2.84 -8.11
CA THR A 78 -19.48 -2.77 -7.85
C THR A 78 -20.13 -3.87 -8.66
N LEU A 79 -20.40 -5.01 -8.02
CA LEU A 79 -21.35 -5.99 -8.53
C LEU A 79 -22.69 -5.27 -8.70
N ARG A 80 -23.18 -5.24 -9.94
CA ARG A 80 -24.57 -4.87 -10.25
C ARG A 80 -25.50 -6.04 -9.95
#